data_AF-A0A353WSQ2-F1
#
_entry.id   AF-A0A353WSQ2-F1
#
_cell.length_a   1.000
_cell.length_b   1.000
_cell.length_c   1.000
_cell.angle_alpha   90.00
_cell.angle_beta   90.00
_cell.angle_gamma   90.00
#
_symmetry.space_group_name_H-M   'P 1'
#
loop_
_entity.id
_entity.type
_entity.pdbx_description
1 polymer ?
#
loop_
_entity_poly.entity_id
_entity_poly.type
_entity_poly.pdbx_seq_one_letter_code
_entity_poly.pdbx_strand_id
1 'polypeptide(L)'
;MSPKDLCTIDFMDRIVDSGVRVFKIEGRARSAEYVKRCSSCYRRAADAVCEGTYTPELAASLKAELSEVFNRGFWDGYYQGAYLGQWSDVYGSQATLKKVYCGKVTNWFDRIGVVEIAVESASLHIGDKAMAIGATTGVVEFAVEDMRVNLKSAEVTEKGTRCSVAIDPSLCPEGRLRRGDKIYIWEKK
;
A
#
# COMPACT_ATOMS: atom_id res chain seq x y z
N MET A 1 -3.13 9.93 25.56
CA MET A 1 -2.96 10.49 24.21
C MET A 1 -1.82 9.78 23.51
N SER A 2 -1.97 9.43 22.23
CA SER A 2 -0.84 8.98 21.41
C SER A 2 -0.27 10.19 20.66
N PRO A 3 1.06 10.29 20.49
CA PRO A 3 1.65 11.31 19.63
C PRO A 3 1.18 11.09 18.17
N LYS A 4 1.17 12.18 17.39
CA LYS A 4 1.03 12.10 15.93
C LYS A 4 2.17 11.28 15.34
N ASP A 5 1.99 10.78 14.11
CA ASP A 5 2.98 9.96 13.45
C ASP A 5 4.21 10.80 13.05
N LEU A 6 5.40 10.39 13.49
CA LEU A 6 6.65 11.04 13.10
C LEU A 6 6.86 10.89 11.59
N CYS A 7 7.04 12.01 10.90
CA CYS A 7 7.27 12.05 9.46
C CYS A 7 8.31 13.13 9.14
N THR A 8 9.41 12.71 8.55
CA THR A 8 10.52 13.60 8.20
C THR A 8 10.67 13.77 6.69
N ILE A 9 9.69 13.31 5.92
CA ILE A 9 9.73 13.31 4.45
C ILE A 9 9.83 14.72 3.87
N ASP A 10 9.47 15.77 4.62
CA ASP A 10 9.52 17.17 4.16
C ASP A 10 10.93 17.76 4.14
N PHE A 11 11.87 17.18 4.90
CA PHE A 11 13.23 17.71 5.09
C PHE A 11 14.27 16.60 4.97
N MET A 12 14.04 15.69 4.03
CA MET A 12 14.92 14.55 3.79
C MET A 12 16.34 14.98 3.37
N ASP A 13 16.44 16.05 2.58
CA ASP A 13 17.67 16.75 2.21
C ASP A 13 18.52 17.08 3.45
N ARG A 14 17.93 17.73 4.45
CA ARG A 14 18.63 18.12 5.68
C ARG A 14 19.09 16.92 6.50
N ILE A 15 18.32 15.82 6.51
CA ILE A 15 18.72 14.61 7.23
C ILE A 15 19.94 13.97 6.54
N VAL A 16 19.94 13.89 5.21
CA VAL A 16 21.08 13.38 4.45
C VAL A 16 22.32 14.27 4.68
N ASP A 17 22.16 15.59 4.59
CA ASP A 17 23.24 16.57 4.77
C ASP A 17 23.85 16.57 6.19
N SER A 18 23.07 16.17 7.20
CA SER A 18 23.57 16.02 8.57
C SER A 18 24.63 14.93 8.75
N GLY A 19 24.87 14.12 7.71
CA GLY A 19 25.88 13.06 7.72
C GLY A 19 25.34 11.68 8.12
N VAL A 20 24.02 11.51 8.22
CA VAL A 20 23.41 10.18 8.42
C VAL A 20 23.82 9.24 7.29
N ARG A 21 24.08 7.97 7.64
CA ARG A 21 24.45 6.91 6.68
C ARG A 21 23.42 5.80 6.56
N VAL A 22 22.57 5.65 7.57
CA VAL A 22 21.59 4.58 7.65
C VAL A 22 20.25 5.16 8.05
N PHE A 23 19.28 5.03 7.15
CA PHE A 23 17.88 5.30 7.43
C PHE A 23 17.19 4.01 7.86
N LYS A 24 16.54 4.05 9.02
CA LYS A 24 15.74 2.93 9.51
C LYS A 24 14.26 3.30 9.45
N ILE A 25 13.47 2.44 8.80
CA ILE A 25 12.01 2.52 8.77
C ILE A 25 11.48 1.40 9.68
N GLU A 26 10.69 1.76 10.69
CA GLU A 26 10.13 0.79 11.64
C GLU A 26 8.72 0.37 11.22
N GLY A 27 8.54 -0.91 10.90
CA GLY A 27 7.27 -1.48 10.42
C GLY A 27 6.72 -2.61 11.29
N ARG A 28 7.23 -2.83 12.50
CA ARG A 28 6.79 -3.95 13.34
C ARG A 28 5.29 -3.86 13.64
N ALA A 29 4.59 -4.99 13.47
CA ALA A 29 3.14 -5.09 13.63
C ALA A 29 2.36 -4.07 12.77
N ARG A 30 2.91 -3.70 11.60
CA ARG A 30 2.22 -2.94 10.56
C ARG A 30 1.85 -3.87 9.42
N SER A 31 0.86 -3.46 8.64
CA SER A 31 0.40 -4.20 7.48
C SER A 31 1.39 -4.11 6.32
N ALA A 32 1.33 -5.04 5.37
CA ALA A 32 2.28 -5.09 4.26
C ALA A 32 2.19 -3.84 3.38
N GLU A 33 0.99 -3.33 3.13
CA GLU A 33 0.75 -2.10 2.35
C GLU A 33 1.31 -0.86 3.05
N TYR A 34 1.25 -0.80 4.39
CA TYR A 34 1.90 0.26 5.17
C TYR A 34 3.42 0.23 4.96
N VAL A 35 4.02 -0.96 5.06
CA VAL A 35 5.47 -1.13 4.89
C VAL A 35 5.89 -0.78 3.45
N LYS A 36 5.14 -1.24 2.43
CA LYS A 36 5.37 -0.88 1.03
C LYS A 36 5.33 0.64 0.84
N ARG A 37 4.28 1.30 1.33
CA ARG A 37 4.11 2.74 1.16
C ARG A 37 5.22 3.52 1.84
N CYS A 38 5.51 3.24 3.11
CA CYS A 38 6.57 3.93 3.85
C CYS A 38 7.95 3.72 3.19
N SER A 39 8.32 2.46 2.90
CA SER A 39 9.64 2.18 2.30
C SER A 39 9.80 2.77 0.91
N SER A 40 8.75 2.72 0.06
CA SER A 40 8.78 3.32 -1.28
C SER A 40 8.92 4.84 -1.23
N CYS A 41 8.12 5.54 -0.42
CA CYS A 41 8.17 6.99 -0.34
C CYS A 41 9.53 7.49 0.18
N TYR A 42 10.05 6.90 1.25
CA TYR A 42 11.35 7.28 1.80
C TYR A 42 12.51 6.88 0.87
N ARG A 43 12.40 5.78 0.13
CA ARG A 43 13.39 5.41 -0.90
C ARG A 43 13.43 6.47 -2.00
N ARG A 44 12.28 6.83 -2.57
CA ARG A 44 12.15 7.87 -3.60
C ARG A 44 12.69 9.22 -3.13
N ALA A 45 12.40 9.61 -1.89
CA ALA A 45 12.95 10.84 -1.31
C ALA A 45 14.48 10.78 -1.18
N ALA A 46 15.02 9.67 -0.65
CA ALA A 46 16.47 9.50 -0.52
C ALA A 46 17.18 9.54 -1.88
N ASP A 47 16.66 8.81 -2.86
CA ASP A 47 17.23 8.74 -4.20
C ASP A 47 17.17 10.13 -4.87
N ALA A 48 16.04 10.84 -4.76
CA ALA A 48 15.91 12.20 -5.29
C ALA A 48 16.87 13.20 -4.63
N VAL A 49 17.16 13.06 -3.33
CA VAL A 49 18.18 13.89 -2.67
C VAL A 49 19.56 13.60 -3.24
N CYS A 50 19.92 12.32 -3.41
CA CYS A 50 21.20 11.91 -3.98
C CYS A 50 21.36 12.36 -5.45
N GLU A 51 20.27 12.41 -6.20
CA GLU A 51 20.25 12.84 -7.61
C GLU A 51 20.11 14.36 -7.78
N GLY A 52 19.90 15.12 -6.70
CA GLY A 52 19.67 16.56 -6.75
C GLY A 52 18.31 16.96 -7.34
N THR A 53 17.34 16.04 -7.36
CA THR A 53 15.98 16.23 -7.90
C THR A 53 14.92 16.37 -6.82
N TYR A 54 15.31 16.35 -5.55
CA TYR A 54 14.39 16.52 -4.42
C TYR A 54 13.91 17.98 -4.30
N THR A 55 12.60 18.19 -4.41
CA THR A 55 11.96 19.51 -4.30
C THR A 55 10.83 19.51 -3.27
N PRO A 56 10.39 20.69 -2.79
CA PRO A 56 9.22 20.80 -1.91
C PRO A 56 7.95 20.17 -2.49
N GLU A 57 7.75 20.23 -3.81
CA GLU A 57 6.61 19.64 -4.50
C GLU A 57 6.67 18.12 -4.46
N LEU A 58 7.86 17.54 -4.69
CA LEU A 58 8.07 16.09 -4.54
C LEU A 58 7.79 15.68 -3.08
N ALA A 59 8.35 16.39 -2.11
CA ALA A 59 8.16 16.10 -0.69
C ALA A 59 6.67 16.13 -0.30
N ALA A 60 5.93 17.16 -0.74
CA ALA A 60 4.49 17.27 -0.52
C ALA A 60 3.71 16.12 -1.16
N SER A 61 4.07 15.70 -2.38
CA SER A 61 3.43 14.57 -3.05
C SER A 61 3.66 13.25 -2.30
N LEU A 62 4.89 12.99 -1.84
CA LEU A 62 5.24 11.81 -1.04
C LEU A 62 4.54 11.83 0.32
N LYS A 63 4.40 13.00 0.94
CA LYS A 63 3.64 13.15 2.18
C LYS A 63 2.16 12.86 2.00
N ALA A 64 1.56 13.27 0.88
CA ALA A 64 0.18 12.93 0.54
C ALA A 64 0.02 11.41 0.37
N GLU A 65 0.94 10.75 -0.34
CA GLU A 65 0.97 9.30 -0.48
C GLU A 65 1.11 8.57 0.86
N LEU A 66 1.98 9.05 1.76
CA LEU A 66 2.12 8.50 3.11
C LEU A 66 0.80 8.63 3.89
N SER A 67 0.07 9.74 3.75
CA SER A 67 -1.16 9.99 4.49
C SER A 67 -2.26 8.95 4.24
N GLU A 68 -2.20 8.21 3.12
CA GLU A 68 -3.13 7.12 2.82
C GLU A 68 -3.05 5.94 3.81
N VAL A 69 -1.88 5.71 4.41
CA VAL A 69 -1.65 4.60 5.37
C VAL A 69 -1.54 5.06 6.83
N PHE A 70 -1.46 6.37 7.05
CA PHE A 70 -1.42 6.99 8.38
C PHE A 70 -2.78 7.61 8.74
N ASN A 71 -3.13 7.62 10.02
CA ASN A 71 -4.48 8.06 10.45
C ASN A 71 -4.48 8.96 11.68
N ARG A 72 -3.30 9.43 12.13
CA ARG A 72 -3.17 10.29 13.32
C ARG A 72 -2.57 11.65 13.02
N GLY A 73 -2.41 11.98 11.73
CA GLY A 73 -1.70 13.16 11.27
C GLY A 73 -0.18 13.02 11.46
N PHE A 74 0.55 13.96 10.87
CA PHE A 74 2.01 13.96 10.91
C PHE A 74 2.57 14.96 11.93
N TRP A 75 3.74 14.62 12.44
CA TRP A 75 4.60 15.49 13.23
C TRP A 75 6.04 15.35 12.74
N ASP A 76 6.74 16.47 12.64
CA ASP A 76 8.15 16.56 12.23
C ASP A 76 9.14 16.15 13.33
N GLY A 77 8.66 15.86 14.54
CA GLY A 77 9.51 15.51 15.68
C GLY A 77 10.25 16.73 16.24
N TYR A 78 11.33 16.49 16.97
CA TYR A 78 12.15 17.56 17.54
C TYR A 78 13.27 18.05 16.60
N TYR A 79 13.36 17.51 15.38
CA TYR A 79 14.47 17.76 14.46
C TYR A 79 14.62 19.23 14.05
N GLN A 80 13.53 19.99 13.98
CA GLN A 80 13.54 21.41 13.61
C GLN A 80 13.23 22.34 14.79
N GLY A 81 13.49 21.89 16.03
CA GLY A 81 13.25 22.70 17.23
C GLY A 81 11.76 22.86 17.58
N ALA A 82 10.89 21.95 17.11
CA ALA A 82 9.47 21.98 17.44
C ALA A 82 9.22 21.76 18.93
N TYR A 83 8.29 22.52 19.51
CA TYR A 83 7.93 22.44 20.92
C TYR A 83 7.14 21.16 21.27
N LEU A 84 7.14 20.78 22.56
CA LEU A 84 6.24 19.77 23.12
C LEU A 84 4.77 20.13 22.84
N GLY A 85 3.97 19.17 22.35
CA GLY A 85 2.52 19.39 22.22
C GLY A 85 1.81 18.81 20.99
N GLN A 86 2.50 18.11 20.09
CA GLN A 86 1.87 17.52 18.88
C GLN A 86 1.16 16.20 19.22
N TRP A 87 0.12 16.32 20.04
CA TRP A 87 -0.75 15.22 20.42
C TRP A 87 -1.82 15.03 19.35
N SER A 88 -2.21 13.78 19.12
CA SER A 88 -3.45 13.51 18.37
C SER A 88 -4.63 13.76 19.32
N ASP A 89 -5.58 14.60 18.91
CA ASP A 89 -6.81 14.87 19.66
C ASP A 89 -7.75 13.67 19.72
N VAL A 90 -7.40 12.56 19.05
CA VAL A 90 -8.35 11.48 18.75
C VAL A 90 -7.83 10.12 19.18
N TYR A 91 -8.70 9.36 19.86
CA TYR A 91 -8.46 7.98 20.25
C TYR A 91 -8.99 7.04 19.16
N GLY A 92 -8.12 6.25 18.52
CA GLY A 92 -8.50 5.23 17.55
C GLY A 92 -7.97 5.46 16.12
N SER A 93 -8.56 4.78 15.14
CA SER A 93 -8.20 4.86 13.72
C SER A 93 -9.21 5.75 12.98
N GLN A 94 -8.73 6.83 12.34
CA GLN A 94 -9.51 7.67 11.43
C GLN A 94 -9.58 7.13 9.99
N ALA A 95 -9.13 5.89 9.75
CA ALA A 95 -9.16 5.33 8.41
C ALA A 95 -10.63 5.17 7.94
N THR A 96 -10.97 5.84 6.84
CA THR A 96 -12.28 5.79 6.17
C THR A 96 -12.47 4.50 5.38
N LEU A 97 -11.37 3.82 5.06
CA LEU A 97 -11.34 2.53 4.39
C LEU A 97 -10.90 1.44 5.35
N LYS A 98 -11.43 0.23 5.15
CA LYS A 98 -11.06 -0.99 5.83
C LYS A 98 -10.60 -2.00 4.79
N LYS A 99 -9.47 -2.63 5.06
CA LYS A 99 -9.00 -3.76 4.27
C LYS A 99 -9.76 -5.03 4.68
N VAL A 100 -10.38 -5.70 3.71
CA VAL A 100 -11.18 -6.91 3.92
C VAL A 100 -10.61 -8.06 3.10
N TYR A 101 -10.49 -9.24 3.73
CA TYR A 101 -10.02 -10.44 3.05
C TYR A 101 -11.10 -10.96 2.10
N CYS A 102 -10.72 -11.20 0.84
CA CYS A 102 -11.60 -11.74 -0.18
C CYS A 102 -11.32 -13.24 -0.41
N GLY A 103 -10.06 -13.62 -0.61
CA GLY A 103 -9.72 -14.96 -1.05
C GLY A 103 -8.24 -15.15 -1.32
N LYS A 104 -7.90 -16.15 -2.13
CA LYS A 104 -6.50 -16.47 -2.45
C LYS A 104 -6.30 -16.85 -3.91
N VAL A 105 -5.10 -16.58 -4.40
CA VAL A 105 -4.67 -16.99 -5.74
C VAL A 105 -4.53 -18.51 -5.80
N THR A 106 -5.22 -19.14 -6.74
CA THR A 106 -5.10 -20.56 -7.04
C THR A 106 -4.19 -20.81 -8.22
N ASN A 107 -4.20 -19.93 -9.23
CA ASN A 107 -3.38 -20.05 -10.43
C ASN A 107 -3.05 -18.70 -11.06
N TRP A 108 -2.03 -18.67 -11.91
CA TRP A 108 -1.68 -17.55 -12.79
C TRP A 108 -1.50 -18.08 -14.22
N PHE A 109 -2.05 -17.39 -15.20
CA PHE A 109 -1.96 -17.72 -16.62
C PHE A 109 -1.01 -16.75 -17.33
N ASP A 110 0.28 -17.12 -17.40
CA ASP A 110 1.38 -16.23 -17.82
C ASP A 110 1.15 -15.54 -19.17
N ARG A 111 0.63 -16.25 -20.17
CA ARG A 111 0.49 -15.73 -21.55
C ARG A 111 -0.49 -14.56 -21.68
N ILE A 112 -1.47 -14.49 -20.78
CA ILE A 112 -2.61 -13.56 -20.89
C ILE A 112 -2.71 -12.63 -19.67
N GLY A 113 -1.83 -12.76 -18.68
CA GLY A 113 -1.85 -11.92 -17.48
C GLY A 113 -3.15 -12.08 -16.68
N VAL A 114 -3.62 -13.33 -16.49
CA VAL A 114 -4.86 -13.60 -15.76
C VAL A 114 -4.56 -14.36 -14.48
N VAL A 115 -5.15 -13.92 -13.37
CA VAL A 115 -5.11 -14.62 -12.09
C VAL A 115 -6.41 -15.39 -11.88
N GLU A 116 -6.33 -16.64 -11.43
CA GLU A 116 -7.48 -17.37 -10.86
C GLU A 116 -7.49 -17.15 -9.34
N ILE A 117 -8.64 -16.72 -8.82
CA ILE A 117 -8.85 -16.42 -7.40
C ILE A 117 -9.96 -17.33 -6.90
N ALA A 118 -9.69 -18.04 -5.80
CA ALA A 118 -10.74 -18.68 -5.00
C ALA A 118 -11.30 -17.64 -4.02
N VAL A 119 -12.57 -17.27 -4.19
CA VAL A 119 -13.27 -16.31 -3.34
C VAL A 119 -13.74 -17.03 -2.08
N GLU A 120 -13.17 -16.69 -0.93
CA GLU A 120 -13.38 -17.42 0.33
C GLU A 120 -14.24 -16.65 1.34
N SER A 121 -14.35 -15.33 1.18
CA SER A 121 -14.88 -14.41 2.19
C SER A 121 -15.75 -13.33 1.56
N ALA A 122 -15.18 -12.16 1.26
CA ALA A 122 -15.89 -11.03 0.66
C ALA A 122 -15.98 -11.19 -0.86
N SER A 123 -17.09 -10.73 -1.44
CA SER A 123 -17.29 -10.69 -2.88
C SER A 123 -16.40 -9.64 -3.53
N LEU A 124 -15.84 -9.98 -4.70
CA LEU A 124 -15.22 -9.01 -5.62
C LEU A 124 -16.29 -8.44 -6.54
N HIS A 125 -16.20 -7.15 -6.82
CA HIS A 125 -17.00 -6.43 -7.80
C HIS A 125 -16.09 -5.79 -8.86
N ILE A 126 -16.62 -5.64 -10.08
CA ILE A 126 -15.98 -4.78 -11.07
C ILE A 126 -15.86 -3.36 -10.50
N GLY A 127 -14.69 -2.75 -10.67
CA GLY A 127 -14.34 -1.44 -10.12
C GLY A 127 -13.72 -1.46 -8.72
N ASP A 128 -13.67 -2.62 -8.05
CA ASP A 128 -13.00 -2.73 -6.75
C ASP A 128 -11.51 -2.43 -6.87
N LYS A 129 -10.98 -1.71 -5.88
CA LYS A 129 -9.52 -1.60 -5.65
C LYS A 129 -9.08 -2.79 -4.81
N ALA A 130 -8.45 -3.76 -5.46
CA ALA A 130 -7.97 -4.98 -4.84
C ALA A 130 -6.46 -4.95 -4.64
N MET A 131 -5.96 -5.84 -3.79
CA MET A 131 -4.53 -6.08 -3.63
C MET A 131 -4.24 -7.56 -3.40
N ALA A 132 -3.14 -8.03 -3.99
CA ALA A 132 -2.54 -9.32 -3.72
C ALA A 132 -1.35 -9.15 -2.76
N ILE A 133 -1.32 -9.97 -1.71
CA ILE A 133 -0.25 -9.96 -0.70
C ILE A 133 0.37 -11.36 -0.60
N GLY A 134 1.67 -11.43 -0.87
CA GLY A 134 2.45 -12.66 -0.87
C GLY A 134 3.84 -12.46 -0.25
N ALA A 135 4.43 -13.53 0.28
CA ALA A 135 5.77 -13.47 0.86
C ALA A 135 6.84 -13.10 -0.19
N THR A 136 6.69 -13.59 -1.42
CA THR A 136 7.58 -13.29 -2.56
C THR A 136 7.05 -12.14 -3.39
N THR A 137 5.73 -12.08 -3.59
CA THR A 137 5.06 -11.06 -4.42
C THR A 137 5.08 -9.67 -3.77
N GLY A 138 5.21 -9.58 -2.45
CA GLY A 138 5.06 -8.34 -1.71
C GLY A 138 3.60 -7.88 -1.73
N VAL A 139 3.36 -6.64 -2.17
CA VAL A 139 2.01 -6.06 -2.29
C VAL A 139 1.80 -5.52 -3.70
N VAL A 140 0.89 -6.14 -4.44
CA VAL A 140 0.47 -5.70 -5.77
C VAL A 140 -0.95 -5.16 -5.67
N GLU A 141 -1.14 -3.90 -6.07
CA GLU A 141 -2.45 -3.23 -6.07
C GLU A 141 -2.96 -3.18 -7.50
N PHE A 142 -4.23 -3.47 -7.70
CA PHE A 142 -4.86 -3.51 -9.03
C PHE A 142 -6.34 -3.16 -8.94
N ALA A 143 -6.89 -2.64 -10.04
CA ALA A 143 -8.33 -2.47 -10.19
C ALA A 143 -8.94 -3.74 -10.83
N VAL A 144 -10.13 -4.12 -10.37
CA VAL A 144 -10.87 -5.24 -10.98
C VAL A 144 -11.64 -4.69 -12.18
N GLU A 145 -11.00 -4.65 -13.35
CA GLU A 145 -11.60 -4.08 -14.56
C GLU A 145 -12.38 -5.10 -15.39
N ASP A 146 -11.96 -6.37 -15.35
CA ASP A 146 -12.62 -7.49 -16.01
C ASP A 146 -12.60 -8.70 -15.08
N MET A 147 -13.71 -9.42 -15.05
CA MET A 147 -13.89 -10.58 -14.18
C MET A 147 -14.77 -11.62 -14.83
N ARG A 148 -14.32 -12.88 -14.77
CA ARG A 148 -15.06 -14.04 -15.26
C ARG A 148 -15.31 -15.06 -14.18
N VAL A 149 -16.52 -15.58 -14.12
CA VAL A 149 -16.91 -16.74 -13.28
C VAL A 149 -17.48 -17.80 -14.22
N ASN A 150 -16.96 -19.03 -14.14
CA ASN A 150 -17.35 -20.13 -15.04
C ASN A 150 -17.29 -19.73 -16.54
N LEU A 151 -16.22 -19.03 -16.93
CA LEU A 151 -15.96 -18.53 -18.30
C LEU A 151 -16.93 -17.46 -18.82
N LYS A 152 -17.87 -16.98 -18.00
CA LYS A 152 -18.80 -15.89 -18.34
C LYS A 152 -18.38 -14.61 -17.61
N SER A 153 -18.55 -13.47 -18.28
CA SER A 153 -18.38 -12.17 -17.64
C SER A 153 -19.32 -12.04 -16.44
N ALA A 154 -18.80 -11.50 -15.34
CA ALA A 154 -19.52 -11.34 -14.09
C ALA A 154 -19.18 -10.00 -13.45
N GLU A 155 -20.21 -9.26 -13.03
CA GLU A 155 -20.05 -7.99 -12.31
C GLU A 155 -19.67 -8.20 -10.84
N VAL A 156 -20.03 -9.35 -10.28
CA VAL A 156 -19.82 -9.70 -8.87
C VAL A 156 -19.55 -11.20 -8.72
N THR A 157 -18.74 -11.57 -7.72
CA THR A 157 -18.54 -12.97 -7.34
C THR A 157 -19.40 -13.37 -6.15
N GLU A 158 -19.81 -14.63 -6.11
CA GLU A 158 -20.34 -15.23 -4.89
C GLU A 158 -19.23 -15.90 -4.07
N LYS A 159 -19.38 -15.88 -2.74
CA LYS A 159 -18.48 -16.60 -1.84
C LYS A 159 -18.47 -18.10 -2.19
N GLY A 160 -17.29 -18.69 -2.26
CA GLY A 160 -17.08 -20.10 -2.60
C GLY A 160 -16.87 -20.35 -4.09
N THR A 161 -17.00 -19.32 -4.94
CA THR A 161 -16.72 -19.43 -6.38
C THR A 161 -15.25 -19.20 -6.71
N ARG A 162 -14.86 -19.60 -7.91
CA ARG A 162 -13.59 -19.16 -8.52
C ARG A 162 -13.87 -18.12 -9.57
N CYS A 163 -13.10 -17.05 -9.56
CA CYS A 163 -13.12 -16.04 -10.59
C CYS A 163 -11.75 -15.91 -11.26
N SER A 164 -11.75 -15.34 -12.45
CA SER A 164 -10.54 -14.97 -13.18
C SER A 164 -10.54 -13.47 -13.42
N VAL A 165 -9.44 -12.81 -13.09
CA VAL A 165 -9.27 -11.34 -13.21
C VAL A 165 -8.01 -11.07 -14.03
N ALA A 166 -8.10 -10.17 -15.00
CA ALA A 166 -6.94 -9.70 -15.76
C ALA A 166 -6.13 -8.71 -14.91
N ILE A 167 -4.81 -8.88 -14.88
CA ILE A 167 -3.88 -8.03 -14.14
C ILE A 167 -2.69 -7.75 -15.06
N ASP A 168 -2.30 -6.47 -15.19
CA ASP A 168 -1.09 -6.09 -15.90
C ASP A 168 0.15 -6.74 -15.22
N PRO A 169 0.88 -7.62 -15.92
CA PRO A 169 2.10 -8.24 -15.40
C PRO A 169 3.14 -7.22 -14.92
N SER A 170 3.17 -6.00 -15.48
CA SER A 170 4.13 -4.95 -15.11
C SER A 170 3.99 -4.49 -13.66
N LEU A 171 2.82 -4.68 -13.04
CA LEU A 171 2.55 -4.36 -11.64
C LEU A 171 3.18 -5.38 -10.67
N CYS A 172 3.60 -6.53 -11.17
CA CYS A 172 4.12 -7.63 -10.37
C CYS A 172 5.67 -7.65 -10.42
N PRO A 173 6.38 -7.76 -9.29
CA PRO A 173 7.85 -7.74 -9.26
C PRO A 173 8.54 -8.75 -10.20
N GLU A 174 7.90 -9.90 -10.43
CA GLU A 174 8.39 -10.96 -11.32
C GLU A 174 7.39 -11.27 -12.45
N GLY A 175 6.56 -10.30 -12.83
CA GLY A 175 5.59 -10.45 -13.92
C GLY A 175 4.38 -11.34 -13.59
N ARG A 176 4.21 -11.78 -12.34
CA ARG A 176 3.08 -12.63 -11.93
C ARG A 176 2.76 -12.58 -10.44
N LEU A 177 1.51 -12.94 -10.13
CA LEU A 177 1.10 -13.33 -8.78
C LEU A 177 1.44 -14.80 -8.51
N ARG A 178 1.59 -15.15 -7.23
CA ARG A 178 1.97 -16.49 -6.79
C ARG A 178 0.78 -17.21 -6.17
N ARG A 179 0.72 -18.54 -6.37
CA ARG A 179 -0.28 -19.39 -5.72
C ARG A 179 -0.18 -19.23 -4.20
N GLY A 180 -1.31 -18.99 -3.56
CA GLY A 180 -1.40 -18.73 -2.12
C GLY A 180 -1.30 -17.26 -1.74
N ASP A 181 -1.01 -16.36 -2.67
CA ASP A 181 -1.13 -14.92 -2.43
C ASP A 181 -2.56 -14.59 -2.00
N LYS A 182 -2.68 -13.77 -0.96
CA LYS A 182 -3.96 -13.41 -0.37
C LYS A 182 -4.51 -12.17 -1.07
N ILE A 183 -5.77 -12.23 -1.46
CA ILE A 183 -6.49 -11.13 -2.09
C ILE A 183 -7.31 -10.39 -1.04
N TYR A 184 -7.16 -9.07 -1.02
CA TYR A 184 -7.92 -8.15 -0.19
C TYR A 184 -8.56 -7.06 -1.04
N ILE A 185 -9.65 -6.48 -0.55
CA ILE A 185 -10.32 -5.32 -1.13
C ILE A 185 -10.42 -4.20 -0.09
N TRP A 186 -10.56 -2.96 -0.57
CA TRP A 186 -10.88 -1.81 0.27
C TRP A 186 -12.39 -1.58 0.33
N GLU A 187 -12.96 -1.63 1.54
CA GLU A 187 -14.36 -1.26 1.79
C GLU A 187 -14.43 0.06 2.58
N LYS A 188 -15.45 0.88 2.33
CA LYS A 188 -15.73 2.04 3.18
C LYS A 188 -16.21 1.55 4.56
N LYS A 189 -15.68 2.15 5.63
CA LYS A 189 -16.17 1.92 6.99
C LYS A 189 -17.54 2.56 7.22
#